data_AF-A0A3C1PH00-F1
#
_entry.id   AF-A0A3C1PH00-F1
#
_cell.length_a   1.000
_cell.length_b   1.000
_cell.length_c   1.000
_cell.angle_alpha   90.00
_cell.angle_beta   90.00
_cell.angle_gamma   90.00
#
_symmetry.space_group_name_H-M   'P 1'
#
loop_
_entity.id
_entity.type
_entity.pdbx_description
1 polymer ?
#
loop_
_entity_poly.entity_id
_entity_poly.type
_entity_poly.pdbx_seq_one_letter_code
_entity_poly.pdbx_strand_id
1 'polypeptide(L)'
;MLILDDITERKKSELALKESERKLQESNEELKIFVAGVEQSGSSIIFTDLEGRIEYVNKKFNEITGYTLEEVQGTNARILKGGVKSAEYYTEMWDTIQSGKTWKGEFSNVNKKGELYYGEAIISPIKND
;
A
#
# COMPACT_ATOMS: atom_id res chain seq x y z
N MET A 1 33.11 15.31 53.68
CA MET A 1 33.54 14.64 52.43
C MET A 1 32.42 14.84 51.42
N LEU A 2 32.71 15.44 50.27
CA LEU A 2 31.78 15.62 49.16
C LEU A 2 32.21 14.66 48.04
N ILE A 3 31.26 13.90 47.49
CA ILE A 3 31.47 13.04 46.32
C ILE A 3 30.63 13.66 45.20
N LEU A 4 31.26 13.94 44.07
CA LEU A 4 30.61 14.41 42.86
C LEU A 4 30.86 13.37 41.77
N ASP A 5 29.78 12.76 41.28
CA ASP A 5 29.84 11.84 40.15
C ASP A 5 29.64 12.61 38.84
N ASP A 6 30.50 12.40 37.85
CA ASP A 6 30.29 12.92 36.50
C ASP A 6 29.17 12.12 35.81
N ILE A 7 28.09 12.80 35.46
CA ILE A 7 26.90 12.21 34.82
C ILE A 7 26.73 12.70 33.38
N THR A 8 27.74 13.36 32.80
CA THR A 8 27.66 14.01 31.49
C THR A 8 27.20 13.05 30.40
N GLU A 9 27.79 11.86 30.31
CA GLU A 9 27.45 10.87 29.28
C GLU A 9 26.06 10.28 29.46
N ARG A 10 25.63 10.06 30.71
CA ARG A 10 24.25 9.64 31.01
C ARG A 10 23.26 10.70 30.53
N LYS A 11 23.52 11.98 30.81
CA LYS A 11 22.65 13.09 30.40
C LYS A 11 22.58 13.27 28.88
N LYS A 12 23.70 13.11 28.16
CA LYS A 12 23.70 13.10 26.69
C LYS A 12 22.85 11.96 26.13
N SER A 13 22.98 10.76 26.70
CA SER A 13 22.21 9.59 26.27
C SER A 13 20.71 9.76 26.51
N GLU A 14 20.31 10.31 27.67
CA GLU A 14 18.91 10.63 27.98
C GLU A 14 18.32 11.65 26.98
N LEU A 15 19.08 12.68 26.62
CA LEU A 15 18.63 13.68 25.64
C LEU A 15 18.50 13.08 24.23
N ALA A 16 19.47 12.28 23.79
CA ALA A 16 19.44 11.62 22.50
C ALA A 16 18.26 10.65 22.39
N LEU A 17 17.97 9.89 23.45
CA LEU A 17 16.82 8.99 23.50
C LEU A 17 15.51 9.77 23.36
N LYS A 18 15.34 10.84 24.15
CA LYS A 18 14.15 11.69 24.10
C LYS A 18 13.93 12.32 22.72
N GLU A 19 15.01 12.72 22.05
CA GLU A 19 14.92 13.25 20.69
C GLU A 19 14.52 12.18 19.68
N SER A 20 15.06 10.96 19.80
CA SER A 20 14.68 9.82 18.96
C SER A 20 13.21 9.43 19.15
N GLU A 21 12.72 9.41 20.38
CA GLU A 21 11.31 9.12 20.70
C GLU A 21 10.39 10.15 20.07
N ARG A 22 10.74 11.45 20.17
CA ARG A 22 9.97 12.53 19.53
C ARG A 22 9.90 12.36 18.02
N LYS A 23 11.04 12.08 17.36
CA LYS A 23 11.07 11.88 15.90
C LYS A 23 10.24 10.67 15.47
N LEU A 24 10.30 9.58 16.25
CA LEU A 24 9.48 8.40 15.99
C LEU A 24 7.98 8.69 16.14
N GLN A 25 7.60 9.47 17.14
CA GLN A 25 6.21 9.88 17.34
C GLN A 25 5.72 10.73 16.16
N GLU A 26 6.50 11.72 15.73
CA GLU A 26 6.15 12.59 14.59
C GLU A 26 5.97 11.77 13.30
N SER A 27 6.90 10.86 13.01
CA SER A 27 6.78 9.95 11.85
C SER A 27 5.54 9.06 11.92
N ASN A 28 5.19 8.54 13.11
CA ASN A 28 3.98 7.76 13.30
C ASN A 28 2.70 8.57 13.11
N GLU A 29 2.70 9.85 13.49
CA GLU A 29 1.55 10.74 13.28
C GLU A 29 1.36 11.05 11.78
N GLU A 30 2.44 11.31 11.06
CA GLU A 30 2.40 11.48 9.60
C GLU A 30 1.87 10.23 8.90
N LEU A 31 2.38 9.05 9.25
CA LEU A 31 1.91 7.77 8.70
C LEU A 31 0.41 7.55 8.92
N LYS A 32 -0.11 7.90 10.11
CA LYS A 32 -1.55 7.80 10.40
C LYS A 32 -2.38 8.68 9.48
N ILE A 33 -1.93 9.89 9.17
CA ILE A 33 -2.62 10.80 8.26
C ILE A 33 -2.66 10.21 6.84
N PHE A 34 -1.52 9.70 6.36
CA PHE A 34 -1.46 9.06 5.04
C PHE A 34 -2.38 7.85 4.94
N VAL A 35 -2.32 6.94 5.92
CA VAL A 35 -3.19 5.74 5.96
C VAL A 35 -4.65 6.15 5.99
N ALA A 36 -5.03 7.13 6.82
CA ALA A 36 -6.40 7.63 6.89
C ALA A 36 -6.88 8.21 5.56
N GLY A 37 -6.00 8.89 4.81
CA GLY A 37 -6.30 9.40 3.47
C GLY A 37 -6.52 8.29 2.44
N VAL A 38 -5.69 7.24 2.45
CA VAL A 38 -5.84 6.07 1.58
C VAL A 38 -7.14 5.30 1.88
N GLU A 39 -7.46 5.09 3.16
CA GLU A 39 -8.68 4.40 3.60
C GLU A 39 -9.97 5.16 3.24
N GLN A 40 -9.93 6.49 3.28
CA GLN A 40 -11.08 7.35 2.97
C GLN A 40 -11.15 7.76 1.49
N SER A 41 -10.21 7.29 0.66
CA SER A 41 -10.22 7.58 -0.78
C SER A 41 -11.52 7.11 -1.43
N GLY A 42 -12.09 7.95 -2.30
CA GLY A 42 -13.27 7.61 -3.10
C GLY A 42 -12.98 6.56 -4.19
N SER A 43 -11.71 6.25 -4.44
CA SER A 43 -11.25 5.26 -5.40
C SER A 43 -10.79 3.98 -4.71
N SER A 44 -11.01 2.83 -5.37
CA SER A 44 -10.43 1.55 -4.95
C SER A 44 -8.91 1.60 -5.06
N ILE A 45 -8.21 1.24 -3.99
CA ILE A 45 -6.74 1.18 -3.94
C ILE A 45 -6.31 -0.24 -3.57
N ILE A 46 -5.32 -0.74 -4.28
CA ILE A 46 -4.70 -2.06 -4.07
C ILE A 46 -3.19 -1.86 -4.15
N PHE A 47 -2.45 -2.40 -3.19
CA PHE A 47 -1.00 -2.59 -3.31
C PHE A 47 -0.68 -4.06 -3.50
N THR A 48 0.26 -4.34 -4.40
CA THR A 48 0.70 -5.69 -4.69
C THR A 48 2.21 -5.78 -4.68
N ASP A 49 2.73 -6.97 -4.40
CA ASP A 49 4.12 -7.29 -4.71
C ASP A 49 4.38 -7.36 -6.23
N LEU A 50 5.63 -7.62 -6.61
CA LEU A 50 6.05 -7.71 -8.01
C LEU A 50 5.42 -8.88 -8.78
N GLU A 51 4.93 -9.90 -8.08
CA GLU A 51 4.22 -11.02 -8.69
C GLU A 51 2.71 -10.75 -8.79
N GLY A 52 2.23 -9.60 -8.31
CA GLY A 52 0.84 -9.20 -8.30
C GLY A 52 0.02 -9.81 -7.16
N ARG A 53 0.68 -10.31 -6.11
CA ARG A 53 -0.01 -10.74 -4.88
C ARG A 53 -0.39 -9.52 -4.06
N ILE A 54 -1.64 -9.48 -3.62
CA ILE A 54 -2.20 -8.36 -2.87
C ILE A 54 -1.57 -8.31 -1.48
N GLU A 55 -1.00 -7.16 -1.13
CA GLU A 55 -0.44 -6.88 0.18
C GLU A 55 -1.37 -6.00 1.02
N TYR A 56 -2.14 -5.13 0.36
CA TYR A 56 -3.07 -4.20 1.00
C TYR A 56 -4.21 -3.82 0.06
N VAL A 57 -5.38 -3.54 0.63
CA VAL A 57 -6.54 -2.97 -0.03
C VAL A 57 -7.21 -1.96 0.90
N ASN A 58 -7.77 -0.89 0.35
CA ASN A 58 -8.51 0.09 1.15
C ASN A 58 -10.00 -0.29 1.30
N LYS A 59 -10.72 0.41 2.19
CA LYS A 59 -12.17 0.22 2.34
C LYS A 59 -12.96 0.25 1.04
N LYS A 60 -12.60 1.13 0.09
CA LYS A 60 -13.34 1.27 -1.17
C LYS A 60 -13.24 0.03 -2.06
N PHE A 61 -12.10 -0.66 -2.04
CA PHE A 61 -11.95 -1.97 -2.68
C PHE A 61 -12.96 -2.98 -2.13
N ASN A 62 -13.13 -3.03 -0.80
CA ASN A 62 -14.04 -3.97 -0.16
C ASN A 62 -15.49 -3.70 -0.58
N GLU A 63 -15.88 -2.42 -0.65
CA GLU A 63 -17.23 -2.01 -1.07
C GLU A 63 -17.55 -2.43 -2.52
N ILE A 64 -16.58 -2.29 -3.43
CA ILE A 64 -16.79 -2.56 -4.87
C ILE A 64 -16.69 -4.07 -5.16
N THR A 65 -15.71 -4.74 -4.57
CA THR A 65 -15.39 -6.13 -4.91
C THR A 65 -16.07 -7.15 -4.00
N GLY A 66 -16.46 -6.75 -2.79
CA GLY A 66 -17.02 -7.64 -1.77
C GLY A 66 -16.00 -8.53 -1.06
N TYR A 67 -14.71 -8.38 -1.35
CA TYR A 67 -13.62 -9.07 -0.66
C TYR A 67 -13.05 -8.21 0.46
N THR A 68 -12.66 -8.83 1.58
CA THR A 68 -11.86 -8.14 2.61
C THR A 68 -10.37 -8.41 2.42
N LEU A 69 -9.50 -7.60 3.04
CA LEU A 69 -8.05 -7.81 2.99
C LEU A 69 -7.68 -9.22 3.47
N GLU A 70 -8.27 -9.69 4.55
CA GLU A 70 -7.99 -11.01 5.15
C GLU A 70 -8.28 -12.16 4.17
N GLU A 71 -9.24 -11.97 3.25
CA GLU A 71 -9.59 -12.99 2.26
C GLU A 71 -8.66 -13.00 1.04
N VAL A 72 -8.03 -11.85 0.73
CA VAL A 72 -7.27 -11.69 -0.52
C VAL A 72 -5.79 -11.45 -0.30
N GLN A 73 -5.33 -11.24 0.94
CA GLN A 73 -3.92 -11.04 1.26
C GLN A 73 -3.08 -12.23 0.76
N GLY A 74 -1.99 -11.94 0.06
CA GLY A 74 -1.13 -12.93 -0.59
C GLY A 74 -1.73 -13.57 -1.85
N THR A 75 -3.01 -13.33 -2.15
CA THR A 75 -3.66 -13.84 -3.36
C THR A 75 -3.36 -12.92 -4.54
N ASN A 76 -3.21 -13.50 -5.72
CA ASN A 76 -2.93 -12.72 -6.90
C ASN A 76 -4.16 -11.92 -7.38
N ALA A 77 -3.96 -10.64 -7.73
CA ALA A 77 -5.03 -9.73 -8.17
C ALA A 77 -5.82 -10.22 -9.40
N ARG A 78 -5.31 -11.22 -10.14
CA ARG A 78 -6.04 -11.91 -11.21
C ARG A 78 -7.38 -12.52 -10.77
N ILE A 79 -7.63 -12.69 -9.47
CA ILE A 79 -8.95 -13.11 -8.96
C ILE A 79 -10.09 -12.17 -9.40
N LEU A 80 -9.77 -10.92 -9.72
CA LEU A 80 -10.73 -9.93 -10.19
C LEU A 80 -10.95 -10.01 -11.70
N LYS A 81 -10.18 -10.81 -12.45
CA LYS A 81 -10.20 -10.81 -13.92
C LYS A 81 -11.55 -11.32 -14.46
N GLY A 82 -12.27 -10.47 -15.18
CA GLY A 82 -13.56 -10.82 -15.80
C GLY A 82 -13.46 -11.51 -17.18
N GLY A 83 -12.25 -11.71 -17.71
CA GLY A 83 -12.03 -12.52 -18.92
C GLY A 83 -12.33 -11.84 -20.27
N VAL A 84 -12.70 -10.55 -20.29
CA VAL A 84 -13.03 -9.83 -21.55
C VAL A 84 -11.79 -9.32 -22.29
N LYS A 85 -10.75 -8.86 -21.57
CA LYS A 85 -9.51 -8.36 -22.18
C LYS A 85 -8.58 -9.52 -22.58
N SER A 86 -7.85 -9.36 -23.68
CA SER A 86 -6.95 -10.38 -24.24
C SER A 86 -5.71 -10.60 -23.37
N ALA A 87 -4.97 -11.69 -23.62
CA ALA A 87 -3.73 -11.96 -22.88
C ALA A 87 -2.63 -10.91 -23.18
N GLU A 88 -2.60 -10.42 -24.41
CA GLU A 88 -1.67 -9.39 -24.88
C GLU A 88 -1.89 -8.08 -24.12
N TYR A 89 -3.15 -7.73 -23.81
CA TYR A 89 -3.49 -6.54 -23.02
C TYR A 89 -2.83 -6.57 -21.63
N TYR A 90 -2.91 -7.70 -20.94
CA TYR A 90 -2.27 -7.86 -19.63
C TYR A 90 -0.76 -7.95 -19.73
N THR A 91 -0.23 -8.48 -20.85
CA THR A 91 1.22 -8.52 -21.10
C THR A 91 1.78 -7.11 -21.24
N GLU A 92 1.16 -6.26 -22.07
CA GLU A 92 1.56 -4.86 -22.24
C GLU A 92 1.51 -4.08 -20.91
N MET A 93 0.45 -4.31 -20.12
CA MET A 93 0.32 -3.73 -18.79
C MET A 93 1.50 -4.12 -17.88
N TRP A 94 1.80 -5.42 -17.78
CA TRP A 94 2.89 -5.92 -16.94
C TRP A 94 4.27 -5.47 -17.43
N ASP A 95 4.50 -5.44 -18.74
CA ASP A 95 5.75 -4.93 -19.33
C ASP A 95 5.94 -3.44 -18.99
N THR A 96 4.86 -2.66 -19.07
CA THR A 96 4.88 -1.24 -18.72
C THR A 96 5.27 -1.04 -17.25
N ILE A 97 4.58 -1.72 -16.33
CA ILE A 97 4.80 -1.56 -14.88
C ILE A 97 6.19 -2.07 -14.49
N GLN A 98 6.60 -3.22 -15.00
CA GLN A 98 7.93 -3.79 -14.72
C GLN A 98 9.07 -2.95 -15.28
N SER A 99 8.83 -2.18 -16.35
CA SER A 99 9.80 -1.20 -16.85
C SER A 99 9.93 0.06 -15.97
N GLY A 100 9.19 0.12 -14.85
CA GLY A 100 9.19 1.27 -13.93
C GLY A 100 8.30 2.42 -14.40
N LYS A 101 7.41 2.19 -15.37
CA LYS A 101 6.50 3.21 -15.93
C LYS A 101 5.09 3.03 -15.38
N THR A 102 4.37 4.13 -15.27
CA THR A 102 2.94 4.11 -14.95
C THR A 102 2.13 3.59 -16.14
N TRP A 103 1.27 2.61 -15.88
CA TRP A 103 0.28 2.14 -16.83
C TRP A 103 -1.09 2.78 -16.55
N LYS A 104 -1.88 3.01 -17.61
CA LYS A 104 -3.26 3.50 -17.52
C LYS A 104 -4.14 2.71 -18.49
N GLY A 105 -5.34 2.34 -18.04
CA GLY A 105 -6.27 1.62 -18.90
C GLY A 105 -7.56 1.26 -18.20
N GLU A 106 -8.31 0.36 -18.81
CA GLU A 106 -9.61 -0.09 -18.35
C GLU A 106 -9.57 -1.58 -18.01
N PHE A 107 -10.19 -1.96 -16.91
CA PHE A 107 -10.44 -3.35 -16.58
C PHE A 107 -11.90 -3.72 -16.74
N SER A 108 -12.12 -4.96 -17.16
CA SER A 108 -13.36 -5.70 -17.02
C SER A 108 -13.17 -6.70 -15.88
N ASN A 109 -13.72 -6.42 -14.71
CA ASN A 109 -13.49 -7.20 -13.50
C ASN A 109 -14.76 -7.90 -13.02
N VAL A 110 -14.59 -8.96 -12.24
CA VAL A 110 -15.67 -9.66 -11.55
C VAL A 110 -15.50 -9.50 -10.04
N ASN A 111 -16.60 -9.18 -9.36
CA ASN A 111 -16.62 -9.11 -7.90
C ASN A 111 -16.80 -10.51 -7.29
N LYS A 112 -16.83 -10.61 -5.95
CA LYS A 112 -17.00 -11.87 -5.21
C LYS A 112 -18.29 -12.62 -5.55
N LYS A 113 -19.32 -11.93 -6.04
CA LYS A 113 -20.59 -12.52 -6.48
C LYS A 113 -20.56 -12.98 -7.95
N GLY A 114 -19.46 -12.73 -8.66
CA GLY A 114 -19.33 -13.01 -10.09
C GLY A 114 -19.93 -11.94 -10.99
N GLU A 115 -20.31 -10.78 -10.45
CA GLU A 115 -20.90 -9.69 -11.23
C GLU A 115 -19.80 -8.93 -11.97
N LEU A 116 -19.98 -8.76 -13.28
CA LEU A 116 -19.05 -8.01 -14.12
C LEU A 116 -19.21 -6.50 -13.89
N TYR A 117 -18.09 -5.82 -13.70
CA TYR A 117 -18.02 -4.37 -13.63
C TYR A 117 -16.81 -3.85 -14.40
N TYR A 118 -16.86 -2.58 -14.77
CA TYR A 118 -15.79 -1.91 -15.50
C TYR A 118 -15.20 -0.81 -14.64
N GLY A 119 -13.89 -0.58 -14.78
CA GLY A 119 -13.21 0.50 -14.07
C GLY A 119 -11.99 0.96 -14.83
N GLU A 120 -11.74 2.26 -14.80
CA GLU A 120 -10.46 2.84 -15.20
C GLU A 120 -9.46 2.67 -14.06
N ALA A 121 -8.21 2.39 -14.41
CA ALA A 121 -7.14 2.17 -13.46
C ALA A 121 -5.86 2.87 -13.91
N ILE A 122 -5.10 3.32 -12.90
CA ILE A 122 -3.74 3.82 -13.03
C ILE A 122 -2.89 2.93 -12.12
N ILE A 123 -1.86 2.30 -12.68
CA ILE A 123 -0.94 1.44 -11.92
C ILE A 123 0.45 2.05 -12.00
N SER A 124 0.97 2.46 -10.85
CA SER A 124 2.29 3.05 -10.71
C SER A 124 3.19 2.11 -9.90
N PRO A 125 4.35 1.71 -10.43
CA PRO A 125 5.31 0.94 -9.64
C PRO A 125 5.87 1.80 -8.51
N ILE A 126 5.86 1.26 -7.30
CA ILE A 126 6.46 1.89 -6.14
C ILE A 126 7.87 1.32 -5.97
N LYS A 127 8.86 2.19 -5.88
CA LYS A 127 10.24 1.82 -5.56
C LYS A 127 10.50 2.30 -4.14
N ASN A 128 10.98 1.39 -3.29
CA ASN A 128 11.62 1.80 -2.06
C ASN A 128 13.06 2.14 -2.41
N ASP A 129 13.50 3.35 -2.04
CA ASP A 129 14.91 3.75 -2.10
C ASP A 129 15.73 3.01 -1.04
#